data_AF-A0A1V4TTC3-F1
#
_entry.id   AF-A0A1V4TTC3-F1
#
_cell.length_a   1.000
_cell.length_b   1.000
_cell.length_c   1.000
_cell.angle_alpha   90.00
_cell.angle_beta   90.00
_cell.angle_gamma   90.00
#
_symmetry.space_group_name_H-M   'P 1'
#
loop_
_entity.id
_entity.type
_entity.pdbx_description
1 polymer ?
#
loop_
_entity_poly.entity_id
_entity_poly.type
_entity_poly.pdbx_seq_one_letter_code
_entity_poly.pdbx_strand_id
1 'polypeptide(L)'
;MKRKPLAITTTSGILSGAAVALLFIFFIPHITKTMWEKIFEYNWSLQWIPLYEGYLLYILFMLFVSALTIHHLRAEIPSLEIASALGIYYGIVSSLATTVLMMMNLQLTKGFIYLMFYLETALPLVCIAIIFGALGAGIQYWICTRDGDSKDSPGSQVLHSRILLGVLPVVFILVLFLVFISPDIVVSGIRSGDIDWNPCCERMDFIDKIDRTGTDSISISMKADQDKYPELAPRPVFFISVNGKDLSNMSSIRAQGLADTIDPLEGLLFADQSSVILKGPDVSNSSGPCYVNISEKFSKRAVRPLANYRV
;
A
#
# COMPACT_ATOMS: atom_id res chain seq x y z
N MET A 1 -51.20 0.51 -22.57
CA MET A 1 -49.80 0.64 -22.11
C MET A 1 -48.87 0.03 -23.16
N LYS A 2 -48.02 0.84 -23.82
CA LYS A 2 -46.99 0.33 -24.72
C LYS A 2 -45.90 -0.32 -23.87
N ARG A 3 -45.79 -1.66 -23.90
CA ARG A 3 -44.65 -2.38 -23.33
C ARG A 3 -43.41 -1.89 -24.06
N LYS A 4 -42.55 -1.11 -23.39
CA LYS A 4 -41.19 -0.89 -23.91
C LYS A 4 -40.56 -2.29 -24.06
N PRO A 5 -39.93 -2.61 -25.20
CA PRO A 5 -39.31 -3.90 -25.36
C PRO A 5 -38.21 -4.03 -24.30
N LEU A 6 -38.29 -5.12 -23.52
CA LEU A 6 -37.41 -5.52 -22.42
C LEU A 6 -35.91 -5.39 -22.77
N ALA A 7 -35.57 -5.41 -24.06
CA ALA A 7 -34.22 -5.29 -24.61
C ALA A 7 -33.58 -3.88 -24.51
N ILE A 8 -34.36 -2.79 -24.45
CA ILE A 8 -33.84 -1.41 -24.49
C ILE A 8 -33.47 -0.89 -23.08
N THR A 9 -34.10 -1.41 -22.03
CA THR A 9 -33.78 -1.02 -20.63
C THR A 9 -32.69 -1.89 -20.01
N THR A 10 -32.68 -3.19 -20.30
CA THR A 10 -31.56 -4.11 -19.96
C THR A 10 -30.23 -3.60 -20.49
N THR A 11 -30.19 -3.05 -21.71
CA THR A 11 -28.96 -2.49 -22.29
C THR A 11 -28.44 -1.25 -21.55
N SER A 12 -29.31 -0.40 -20.99
CA SER A 12 -28.88 0.79 -20.22
C SER A 12 -28.27 0.44 -18.85
N GLY A 13 -28.82 -0.55 -18.15
CA GLY A 13 -28.26 -1.07 -16.90
C GLY A 13 -26.96 -1.85 -17.11
N ILE A 14 -26.85 -2.56 -18.23
CA ILE A 14 -25.61 -3.23 -18.64
C ILE A 14 -24.54 -2.19 -18.99
N LEU A 15 -24.88 -1.10 -19.68
CA LEU A 15 -23.95 -0.03 -20.04
C LEU A 15 -23.44 0.76 -18.83
N SER A 16 -24.31 1.09 -17.86
CA SER A 16 -23.90 1.75 -16.62
C SER A 16 -23.07 0.82 -15.72
N GLY A 17 -23.47 -0.44 -15.59
CA GLY A 17 -22.69 -1.47 -14.91
C GLY A 17 -21.32 -1.70 -15.56
N ALA A 18 -21.24 -1.70 -16.90
CA ALA A 18 -20.00 -1.81 -17.63
C ALA A 18 -19.10 -0.57 -17.46
N ALA A 19 -19.66 0.64 -17.44
CA ALA A 19 -18.89 1.86 -17.19
C ALA A 19 -18.29 1.90 -15.77
N VAL A 20 -19.06 1.49 -14.76
CA VAL A 20 -18.57 1.37 -13.37
C VAL A 20 -17.53 0.24 -13.29
N ALA A 21 -17.76 -0.90 -13.95
CA ALA A 21 -16.79 -1.99 -14.02
C ALA A 21 -15.47 -1.55 -14.67
N LEU A 22 -15.52 -0.77 -15.76
CA LEU A 22 -14.32 -0.27 -16.44
C LEU A 22 -13.52 0.69 -15.54
N LEU A 23 -14.18 1.58 -14.80
CA LEU A 23 -13.53 2.43 -13.80
C LEU A 23 -12.83 1.60 -12.72
N PHE A 24 -13.49 0.57 -12.19
CA PHE A 24 -12.93 -0.29 -11.15
C PHE A 24 -11.84 -1.24 -11.64
N ILE A 25 -11.92 -1.72 -12.90
CA ILE A 25 -10.96 -2.68 -13.46
C ILE A 25 -9.69 -1.99 -13.96
N PHE A 26 -9.80 -0.77 -14.51
CA PHE A 26 -8.68 -0.11 -15.17
C PHE A 26 -8.12 1.07 -14.36
N PHE A 27 -8.98 1.93 -13.81
CA PHE A 27 -8.54 3.19 -13.22
C PHE A 27 -8.02 3.00 -11.79
N ILE A 28 -8.77 2.29 -10.94
CA ILE A 28 -8.39 2.07 -9.54
C ILE A 28 -7.07 1.29 -9.43
N PRO A 29 -6.88 0.13 -10.09
CA PRO A 29 -5.63 -0.61 -9.99
C PRO A 29 -4.44 0.19 -10.52
N HIS A 30 -4.65 1.02 -11.54
CA HIS A 30 -3.62 1.88 -12.08
C HIS A 30 -3.20 2.97 -11.07
N ILE A 31 -4.14 3.71 -10.49
CA ILE A 31 -3.85 4.73 -9.47
C ILE A 31 -3.18 4.09 -8.25
N THR A 32 -3.78 3.02 -7.73
CA THR A 32 -3.25 2.28 -6.58
C THR A 32 -1.82 1.83 -6.89
N LYS A 33 -1.55 1.24 -8.06
CA LYS A 33 -0.20 0.86 -8.47
C LYS A 33 0.75 2.05 -8.46
N THR A 34 0.40 3.16 -9.11
CA THR A 34 1.28 4.34 -9.20
C THR A 34 1.57 4.97 -7.83
N MET A 35 0.59 5.00 -6.92
CA MET A 35 0.78 5.54 -5.57
C MET A 35 1.68 4.63 -4.74
N TRP A 36 1.43 3.32 -4.79
CA TRP A 36 2.12 2.35 -3.97
C TRP A 36 3.50 1.94 -4.49
N GLU A 37 3.77 2.03 -5.79
CA GLU A 37 5.09 1.73 -6.37
C GLU A 37 6.20 2.53 -5.69
N LYS A 38 5.98 3.83 -5.48
CA LYS A 38 6.94 4.69 -4.77
C LYS A 38 7.13 4.24 -3.32
N ILE A 39 6.05 3.84 -2.64
CA ILE A 39 6.09 3.38 -1.24
C ILE A 39 6.86 2.06 -1.11
N PHE A 40 6.74 1.16 -2.09
CA PHE A 40 7.43 -0.13 -2.09
C PHE A 40 8.95 -0.02 -2.19
N GLU A 41 9.44 1.00 -2.90
CA GLU A 41 10.87 1.33 -2.92
C GLU A 41 11.39 1.65 -1.50
N TYR A 42 10.54 2.20 -0.62
CA TYR A 42 10.90 2.50 0.77
C TYR A 42 10.71 1.33 1.72
N ASN A 43 9.62 0.57 1.56
CA ASN A 43 9.33 -0.56 2.44
C ASN A 43 8.64 -1.70 1.70
N TRP A 44 9.43 -2.73 1.40
CA TRP A 44 8.97 -3.93 0.70
C TRP A 44 7.97 -4.76 1.50
N SER A 45 8.00 -4.68 2.83
CA SER A 45 7.01 -5.39 3.66
C SER A 45 5.59 -4.90 3.43
N LEU A 46 5.44 -3.67 2.90
CA LEU A 46 4.14 -3.07 2.58
C LEU A 46 3.60 -3.50 1.21
N GLN A 47 4.34 -4.29 0.42
CA GLN A 47 3.91 -4.74 -0.91
C GLN A 47 2.56 -5.47 -0.93
N TRP A 48 2.17 -6.03 0.22
CA TRP A 48 0.94 -6.79 0.37
C TRP A 48 -0.28 -5.92 0.65
N ILE A 49 -0.11 -4.69 1.15
CA ILE A 49 -1.23 -3.81 1.49
C ILE A 49 -2.10 -3.54 0.25
N PRO A 50 -1.54 -3.16 -0.92
CA PRO A 50 -2.36 -2.84 -2.10
C PRO A 50 -3.04 -4.07 -2.68
N LEU A 51 -2.43 -5.25 -2.47
CA LEU A 51 -3.04 -6.51 -2.83
C LEU A 51 -4.28 -6.77 -1.96
N TYR A 52 -4.19 -6.59 -0.64
CA TYR A 52 -5.33 -6.74 0.26
C TYR A 52 -6.42 -5.69 0.04
N GLU A 53 -6.03 -4.43 -0.20
CA GLU A 53 -6.96 -3.36 -0.59
C GLU A 53 -7.67 -3.70 -1.90
N GLY A 54 -6.92 -4.20 -2.89
CA GLY A 54 -7.46 -4.68 -4.15
C GLY A 54 -8.47 -5.80 -3.96
N TYR A 55 -8.18 -6.79 -3.11
CA TYR A 55 -9.14 -7.86 -2.78
C TYR A 55 -10.40 -7.33 -2.08
N LEU A 56 -10.24 -6.38 -1.15
CA LEU A 56 -11.38 -5.78 -0.44
C LEU A 56 -12.26 -4.96 -1.40
N LEU A 57 -11.66 -4.13 -2.24
CA LEU A 57 -12.34 -3.37 -3.28
C LEU A 57 -13.07 -4.28 -4.25
N TYR A 58 -12.42 -5.38 -4.64
CA TYR A 58 -13.02 -6.40 -5.48
C TYR A 58 -14.23 -7.06 -4.80
N ILE A 59 -14.14 -7.48 -3.55
CA ILE A 59 -15.27 -8.04 -2.79
C ILE A 59 -16.44 -7.05 -2.72
N LEU A 60 -16.16 -5.78 -2.39
CA LEU A 60 -17.18 -4.73 -2.30
C LEU A 60 -17.83 -4.46 -3.65
N PHE A 61 -17.05 -4.45 -4.73
CA PHE A 61 -17.55 -4.29 -6.08
C PHE A 61 -18.52 -5.41 -6.47
N MET A 62 -18.17 -6.66 -6.13
CA MET A 62 -18.97 -7.85 -6.47
C MET A 62 -20.30 -7.88 -5.71
N LEU A 63 -20.28 -7.48 -4.45
CA LEU A 63 -21.47 -7.23 -3.65
C LEU A 63 -22.36 -6.16 -4.29
N PHE A 64 -21.74 -5.05 -4.69
CA PHE A 64 -22.44 -3.91 -5.26
C PHE A 64 -23.09 -4.24 -6.61
N VAL A 65 -22.35 -4.84 -7.54
CA VAL A 65 -22.86 -5.23 -8.87
C VAL A 65 -23.99 -6.24 -8.76
N SER A 66 -23.86 -7.22 -7.86
CA SER A 66 -24.91 -8.21 -7.63
C SER A 66 -26.18 -7.59 -7.06
N ALA A 67 -26.05 -6.71 -6.06
CA ALA A 67 -27.19 -5.98 -5.50
C ALA A 67 -27.87 -5.05 -6.54
N LEU A 68 -27.07 -4.34 -7.35
CA LEU A 68 -27.56 -3.44 -8.39
C LEU A 68 -28.31 -4.19 -9.50
N THR A 69 -27.85 -5.39 -9.83
CA THR A 69 -28.48 -6.28 -10.82
C THR A 69 -29.87 -6.72 -10.36
N ILE A 70 -30.01 -7.14 -9.10
CA ILE A 70 -31.32 -7.49 -8.52
C ILE A 70 -32.23 -6.27 -8.50
N HIS A 71 -31.71 -5.11 -8.12
CA HIS A 71 -32.48 -3.86 -8.10
C HIS A 71 -33.08 -3.54 -9.48
N HIS A 72 -32.28 -3.65 -10.55
CA HIS A 72 -32.76 -3.42 -11.92
C HIS A 72 -33.79 -4.48 -12.34
N LEU A 73 -33.56 -5.75 -12.02
CA LEU A 73 -34.50 -6.83 -12.35
C LEU A 73 -35.83 -6.72 -11.59
N ARG A 74 -35.81 -6.22 -10.34
CA ARG A 74 -37.03 -5.98 -9.57
C ARG A 74 -37.92 -4.89 -10.17
N ALA A 75 -37.31 -3.89 -10.80
CA ALA A 75 -38.06 -2.85 -11.51
C ALA A 75 -38.80 -3.40 -12.75
N GLU A 76 -38.35 -4.52 -13.31
CA GLU A 76 -38.90 -5.10 -14.55
C GLU A 76 -39.78 -6.35 -14.30
N ILE A 77 -39.47 -7.14 -13.27
CA ILE A 77 -40.13 -8.43 -13.00
C ILE A 77 -41.07 -8.31 -11.80
N PRO A 78 -42.39 -8.55 -11.99
CA PRO A 78 -43.36 -8.40 -10.93
C PRO A 78 -43.25 -9.50 -9.85
N SER A 79 -42.92 -10.75 -10.19
CA SER A 79 -42.74 -11.78 -9.17
C SER A 79 -41.43 -11.59 -8.41
N LEU A 80 -41.50 -11.50 -7.07
CA LEU A 80 -40.32 -11.33 -6.22
C LEU A 80 -39.43 -12.58 -6.25
N GLU A 81 -40.02 -13.77 -6.24
CA GLU A 81 -39.32 -15.06 -6.28
C GLU A 81 -38.56 -15.24 -7.60
N ILE A 82 -39.17 -14.84 -8.72
CA ILE A 82 -38.52 -14.94 -10.04
C ILE A 82 -37.45 -13.87 -10.17
N ALA A 83 -37.72 -12.64 -9.71
CA ALA A 83 -36.76 -11.55 -9.74
C ALA A 83 -35.52 -11.85 -8.88
N SER A 84 -35.71 -12.49 -7.72
CA SER A 84 -34.61 -12.85 -6.82
C SER A 84 -33.79 -14.01 -7.35
N ALA A 85 -34.42 -15.06 -7.87
CA ALA A 85 -33.71 -16.20 -8.48
C ALA A 85 -32.86 -15.75 -9.69
N LEU A 86 -33.42 -14.92 -10.57
CA LEU A 86 -32.68 -14.34 -11.69
C LEU A 86 -31.60 -13.37 -11.21
N GLY A 87 -31.89 -12.57 -10.19
CA GLY A 87 -30.92 -11.64 -9.62
C GLY A 87 -29.69 -12.33 -9.03
N ILE A 88 -29.87 -13.46 -8.32
CA ILE A 88 -28.76 -14.28 -7.82
C ILE A 88 -27.95 -14.82 -9.01
N TYR A 89 -28.63 -15.39 -10.01
CA TYR A 89 -27.96 -15.94 -11.19
C TYR A 89 -27.15 -14.88 -11.95
N TYR A 90 -27.74 -13.74 -12.28
CA TYR A 90 -27.06 -12.67 -13.00
C TYR A 90 -25.98 -11.99 -12.15
N GLY A 91 -26.17 -11.89 -10.83
CA GLY A 91 -25.15 -11.41 -9.90
C GLY A 91 -23.90 -12.30 -9.93
N ILE A 92 -24.07 -13.62 -9.87
CA ILE A 92 -22.96 -14.59 -10.00
C ILE A 92 -22.30 -14.50 -11.38
N VAL A 93 -23.08 -14.43 -12.47
CA VAL A 93 -22.53 -14.35 -13.83
C VAL A 93 -21.74 -13.05 -14.04
N SER A 94 -22.28 -11.91 -13.60
CA SER A 94 -21.61 -10.60 -13.71
C SER A 94 -20.35 -10.54 -12.84
N SER A 95 -20.42 -11.15 -11.67
CA SER A 95 -19.29 -11.37 -10.78
C SER A 95 -18.17 -12.15 -11.49
N LEU A 96 -18.48 -13.33 -12.03
CA LEU A 96 -17.52 -14.16 -12.77
C LEU A 96 -16.92 -13.44 -13.97
N ALA A 97 -17.74 -12.72 -14.75
CA ALA A 97 -17.27 -11.94 -15.89
C ALA A 97 -16.27 -10.85 -15.47
N THR A 98 -16.56 -10.17 -14.36
CA THR A 98 -15.64 -9.16 -13.77
C THR A 98 -14.33 -9.82 -13.32
N THR A 99 -14.40 -10.97 -12.67
CA THR A 99 -13.22 -11.76 -12.27
C THR A 99 -12.31 -12.03 -13.46
N VAL A 100 -12.89 -12.53 -14.55
CA VAL A 100 -12.16 -12.87 -15.78
C VAL A 100 -11.52 -11.63 -16.39
N LEU A 101 -12.25 -10.52 -16.50
CA LEU A 101 -11.72 -9.26 -17.04
C LEU A 101 -10.57 -8.70 -16.19
N MET A 102 -10.67 -8.79 -14.86
CA MET A 102 -9.61 -8.36 -13.95
C MET A 102 -8.37 -9.25 -14.10
N MET A 103 -8.54 -10.57 -14.21
CA MET A 103 -7.44 -11.49 -14.48
C MET A 103 -6.75 -11.18 -15.81
N MET A 104 -7.52 -10.92 -16.87
CA MET A 104 -6.98 -10.55 -18.18
C MET A 104 -6.18 -9.24 -18.13
N ASN A 105 -6.66 -8.23 -17.39
CA ASN A 105 -5.94 -6.97 -17.18
C ASN A 105 -4.60 -7.19 -16.46
N LEU A 106 -4.61 -7.97 -15.37
CA LEU A 106 -3.40 -8.29 -14.61
C LEU A 106 -2.38 -9.07 -15.46
N GLN A 107 -2.84 -10.00 -16.31
CA GLN A 107 -2.00 -10.78 -17.23
C GLN A 107 -1.30 -9.90 -18.28
N LEU A 108 -2.03 -8.94 -18.87
CA LEU A 108 -1.45 -8.00 -19.84
C LEU A 108 -0.37 -7.11 -19.21
N THR A 109 -0.47 -6.84 -17.91
CA THR A 109 0.42 -5.91 -17.20
C THR A 109 1.72 -6.57 -16.71
N LYS A 110 1.75 -7.89 -16.46
CA LYS A 110 2.92 -8.58 -15.86
C LYS A 110 3.47 -9.78 -16.67
N GLY A 111 2.89 -10.11 -17.82
CA GLY A 111 3.39 -11.15 -18.73
C GLY A 111 3.15 -12.60 -18.26
N PHE A 112 3.58 -13.56 -19.10
CA PHE A 112 3.26 -15.00 -19.00
C PHE A 112 3.82 -15.72 -17.76
N ILE A 113 4.84 -15.15 -17.10
CA ILE A 113 5.56 -15.79 -15.97
C ILE A 113 4.67 -15.96 -14.72
N TYR A 114 3.65 -15.11 -14.55
CA TYR A 114 2.72 -15.23 -13.42
C TYR A 114 1.54 -16.18 -13.68
N LEU A 115 1.41 -16.79 -14.88
CA LEU A 115 0.26 -17.62 -15.25
C LEU A 115 -0.01 -18.78 -14.28
N MET A 116 1.04 -19.42 -13.76
CA MET A 116 0.91 -20.52 -12.78
C MET A 116 0.44 -20.02 -11.40
N PHE A 117 0.99 -18.89 -10.92
CA PHE A 117 0.54 -18.23 -9.69
C PHE A 117 -0.91 -17.72 -9.82
N TYR A 118 -1.32 -17.35 -11.03
CA TYR A 118 -2.69 -16.96 -11.34
C TYR A 118 -3.67 -18.12 -11.37
N LEU A 119 -3.28 -19.30 -11.84
CA LEU A 119 -4.15 -20.49 -11.78
C LEU A 119 -4.44 -20.91 -10.32
N GLU A 120 -3.44 -20.82 -9.44
CA GLU A 120 -3.62 -21.08 -8.01
C GLU A 120 -4.47 -20.03 -7.30
N THR A 121 -4.40 -18.77 -7.73
CA THR A 121 -5.23 -17.68 -7.16
C THR A 121 -6.60 -17.52 -7.85
N ALA A 122 -6.79 -18.09 -9.05
CA ALA A 122 -8.00 -17.96 -9.82
C ALA A 122 -9.18 -18.73 -9.21
N LEU A 123 -8.94 -19.95 -8.74
CA LEU A 123 -9.98 -20.73 -8.09
C LEU A 123 -10.50 -20.06 -6.81
N PRO A 124 -9.65 -19.57 -5.87
CA PRO A 124 -10.10 -18.75 -4.76
C PRO A 124 -10.89 -17.51 -5.18
N LEU A 125 -10.44 -16.79 -6.22
CA LEU A 125 -11.13 -15.59 -6.72
C LEU A 125 -12.51 -15.89 -7.31
N VAL A 126 -12.66 -17.04 -7.98
CA VAL A 126 -13.94 -17.55 -8.49
C VAL A 126 -14.85 -17.95 -7.33
N CYS A 127 -14.33 -18.62 -6.30
CA CYS A 127 -15.10 -18.95 -5.10
C CYS A 127 -15.58 -17.69 -4.37
N ILE A 128 -14.70 -16.70 -4.19
CA ILE A 128 -15.03 -15.39 -3.63
C ILE A 128 -16.12 -14.72 -4.47
N ALA A 129 -15.99 -14.74 -5.80
CA ALA A 129 -16.98 -14.18 -6.71
C ALA A 129 -18.37 -14.80 -6.53
N ILE A 130 -18.44 -16.13 -6.43
CA ILE A 130 -19.70 -16.85 -6.23
C ILE A 130 -20.31 -16.53 -4.87
N ILE A 131 -19.51 -16.60 -3.80
CA ILE A 131 -19.97 -16.38 -2.42
C ILE A 131 -20.49 -14.96 -2.25
N PHE A 132 -19.70 -13.95 -2.62
CA PHE A 132 -20.08 -12.56 -2.44
C PHE A 132 -21.13 -12.11 -3.47
N GLY A 133 -21.15 -12.69 -4.67
CA GLY A 133 -22.23 -12.46 -5.62
C GLY A 133 -23.57 -12.94 -5.07
N ALA A 134 -23.61 -14.17 -4.53
CA ALA A 134 -24.79 -14.71 -3.88
C ALA A 134 -25.18 -13.92 -2.61
N LEU A 135 -24.21 -13.46 -1.83
CA LEU A 135 -24.45 -12.69 -0.60
C LEU A 135 -25.03 -11.30 -0.88
N GLY A 136 -24.48 -10.57 -1.87
CA GLY A 136 -25.01 -9.27 -2.28
C GLY A 136 -26.44 -9.39 -2.81
N ALA A 137 -26.71 -10.42 -3.60
CA ALA A 137 -28.04 -10.79 -4.04
C ALA A 137 -28.99 -11.12 -2.87
N GLY A 138 -28.54 -11.91 -1.89
CA GLY A 138 -29.30 -12.26 -0.69
C GLY A 138 -29.64 -11.05 0.19
N ILE A 139 -28.69 -10.12 0.37
CA ILE A 139 -28.92 -8.85 1.09
C ILE A 139 -30.02 -8.05 0.41
N GLN A 140 -29.94 -7.88 -0.91
CA GLN A 140 -30.95 -7.13 -1.65
C GLN A 140 -32.33 -7.81 -1.58
N TYR A 141 -32.37 -9.14 -1.66
CA TYR A 141 -33.60 -9.90 -1.49
C TYR A 141 -34.23 -9.68 -0.10
N TRP A 142 -33.42 -9.73 0.96
CA TRP A 142 -33.87 -9.51 2.33
C TRP A 142 -34.40 -8.09 2.55
N ILE A 143 -33.77 -7.08 1.96
CA ILE A 143 -34.26 -5.69 1.99
C ILE A 143 -35.64 -5.61 1.33
N CYS A 144 -35.79 -6.18 0.13
CA CYS A 144 -37.06 -6.18 -0.61
C CYS A 144 -38.19 -6.92 0.14
N THR A 145 -37.89 -7.99 0.89
CA THR A 145 -38.91 -8.74 1.65
C THR A 145 -39.28 -8.04 2.96
N ARG A 146 -38.30 -7.45 3.66
CA ARG A 146 -38.50 -6.78 4.95
C ARG A 146 -39.34 -5.51 4.84
N ASP A 147 -39.15 -4.74 3.79
CA ASP A 147 -39.85 -3.45 3.62
C ASP A 147 -41.31 -3.60 3.19
N GLY A 148 -41.83 -4.83 3.08
CA GLY A 148 -43.25 -5.09 2.83
C GLY A 148 -43.69 -4.49 1.50
N ASP A 149 -43.45 -5.23 0.42
CA ASP A 149 -43.63 -4.81 -0.97
C ASP A 149 -45.11 -4.52 -1.33
N SER A 150 -45.68 -3.42 -0.81
CA SER A 150 -46.95 -2.87 -1.28
C SER A 150 -46.66 -2.18 -2.61
N LYS A 151 -46.81 -2.90 -3.71
CA LYS A 151 -46.52 -2.42 -5.07
C LYS A 151 -47.31 -1.17 -5.51
N ASP A 152 -48.30 -0.74 -4.74
CA ASP A 152 -49.20 0.36 -5.12
C ASP A 152 -48.94 1.67 -4.36
N SER A 153 -47.95 1.76 -3.47
CA SER A 153 -47.65 3.02 -2.79
C SER A 153 -46.47 3.77 -3.45
N PRO A 154 -46.64 5.04 -3.86
CA PRO A 154 -45.55 5.88 -4.38
C PRO A 154 -44.33 5.99 -3.45
N GLY A 155 -44.50 5.65 -2.16
CA GLY A 155 -43.43 5.66 -1.16
C GLY A 155 -42.40 4.53 -1.30
N SER A 156 -42.74 3.39 -1.92
CA SER A 156 -41.82 2.25 -2.06
C SER A 156 -40.67 2.53 -3.05
N GLN A 157 -40.94 3.25 -4.15
CA GLN A 157 -39.90 3.74 -5.08
C GLN A 157 -38.98 4.79 -4.43
N VAL A 158 -39.49 5.59 -3.50
CA VAL A 158 -38.71 6.60 -2.76
C VAL A 158 -37.79 5.95 -1.73
N LEU A 159 -38.22 4.86 -1.08
CA LEU A 159 -37.37 4.12 -0.13
C LEU A 159 -36.25 3.37 -0.85
N HIS A 160 -36.54 2.74 -2.00
CA HIS A 160 -35.57 2.00 -2.79
C HIS A 160 -34.49 2.90 -3.42
N SER A 161 -34.87 4.08 -3.89
CA SER A 161 -33.90 5.08 -4.37
C SER A 161 -33.02 5.62 -3.24
N ARG A 162 -33.54 5.74 -2.02
CA ARG A 162 -32.75 6.16 -0.83
C ARG A 162 -31.71 5.13 -0.40
N ILE A 163 -31.98 3.83 -0.50
CA ILE A 163 -31.00 2.78 -0.18
C ILE A 163 -29.86 2.80 -1.20
N LEU A 164 -30.17 2.92 -2.49
CA LEU A 164 -29.15 3.07 -3.53
C LEU A 164 -28.34 4.36 -3.32
N LEU A 165 -29.00 5.48 -2.99
CA LEU A 165 -28.37 6.75 -2.63
C LEU A 165 -27.61 6.72 -1.30
N GLY A 166 -27.85 5.76 -0.41
CA GLY A 166 -27.16 5.61 0.87
C GLY A 166 -25.94 4.69 0.77
N VAL A 167 -26.06 3.59 0.02
CA VAL A 167 -24.99 2.60 -0.16
C VAL A 167 -23.94 3.09 -1.15
N LEU A 168 -24.35 3.76 -2.24
CA LEU A 168 -23.42 4.25 -3.27
C LEU A 168 -22.38 5.24 -2.71
N PRO A 169 -22.75 6.25 -1.90
CA PRO A 169 -21.78 7.15 -1.29
C PRO A 169 -20.90 6.47 -0.25
N VAL A 170 -21.43 5.51 0.52
CA VAL A 170 -20.62 4.77 1.49
C VAL A 170 -19.55 3.93 0.79
N VAL A 171 -19.93 3.20 -0.27
CA VAL A 171 -18.96 2.45 -1.09
C VAL A 171 -17.96 3.40 -1.74
N PHE A 172 -18.42 4.55 -2.26
CA PHE A 172 -17.54 5.55 -2.86
C PHE A 172 -16.55 6.15 -1.85
N ILE A 173 -17.00 6.49 -0.64
CA ILE A 173 -16.12 6.97 0.46
C ILE A 173 -15.11 5.90 0.84
N LEU A 174 -15.53 4.63 0.92
CA LEU A 174 -14.66 3.51 1.26
C LEU A 174 -13.60 3.28 0.18
N VAL A 175 -13.98 3.42 -1.10
CA VAL A 175 -13.04 3.40 -2.22
C VAL A 175 -12.05 4.57 -2.13
N LEU A 176 -12.52 5.79 -1.88
CA LEU A 176 -11.64 6.95 -1.70
C LEU A 176 -10.66 6.75 -0.53
N PHE A 177 -11.14 6.18 0.57
CA PHE A 177 -10.30 5.89 1.75
C PHE A 177 -9.19 4.88 1.41
N LEU A 178 -9.54 3.78 0.75
CA LEU A 178 -8.57 2.74 0.38
C LEU A 178 -7.58 3.23 -0.70
N VAL A 179 -8.05 4.01 -1.67
CA VAL A 179 -7.21 4.42 -2.81
C VAL A 179 -6.30 5.61 -2.48
N PHE A 180 -6.76 6.56 -1.68
CA PHE A 180 -6.04 7.82 -1.44
C PHE A 180 -5.55 7.97 0.00
N ILE A 181 -6.41 7.68 0.98
CA ILE A 181 -6.09 7.94 2.39
C ILE A 181 -5.08 6.93 2.94
N SER A 182 -5.17 5.66 2.52
CA SER A 182 -4.24 4.62 2.99
C SER A 182 -2.77 4.87 2.58
N PRO A 183 -2.45 5.16 1.29
CA PRO A 183 -1.09 5.57 0.90
C PRO A 183 -0.59 6.78 1.69
N ASP A 184 -1.44 7.80 1.88
CA ASP A 184 -1.06 9.02 2.61
C ASP A 184 -0.75 8.76 4.08
N ILE A 185 -1.53 7.90 4.75
CA ILE A 185 -1.25 7.47 6.13
C ILE A 185 0.08 6.74 6.20
N VAL A 186 0.38 5.86 5.24
CA VAL A 186 1.64 5.13 5.20
C VAL A 186 2.81 6.07 4.98
N VAL A 187 2.72 6.99 4.02
CA VAL A 187 3.75 8.02 3.77
C VAL A 187 3.94 8.89 5.02
N SER A 188 2.86 9.30 5.67
CA SER A 188 2.93 10.03 6.94
C SER A 188 3.60 9.21 8.04
N GLY A 189 3.32 7.91 8.13
CA GLY A 189 3.96 7.00 9.08
C GLY A 189 5.45 6.80 8.81
N ILE A 190 5.86 6.77 7.53
CA ILE A 190 7.27 6.72 7.13
C ILE A 190 7.96 8.04 7.54
N ARG A 191 7.36 9.19 7.22
CA ARG A 191 7.87 10.53 7.55
C ARG A 191 7.83 10.88 9.04
N SER A 192 6.98 10.23 9.83
CA SER A 192 6.98 10.37 11.29
C SER A 192 7.97 9.43 11.97
N GLY A 193 8.53 8.47 11.22
CA GLY A 193 9.37 7.40 11.74
C GLY A 193 8.61 6.29 12.47
N ASP A 194 7.27 6.26 12.39
CA ASP A 194 6.42 5.23 13.00
C ASP A 194 6.40 3.93 12.17
N ILE A 195 6.62 4.03 10.86
CA ILE A 195 6.83 2.88 9.96
C ILE A 195 8.32 2.77 9.64
N ASP A 196 8.86 1.57 9.82
CA ASP A 196 10.26 1.29 9.50
C ASP A 196 10.54 1.39 8.00
N TRP A 197 11.74 1.84 7.67
CA TRP A 197 12.25 1.77 6.30
C TRP A 197 12.92 0.41 6.10
N ASN A 198 12.55 -0.29 5.02
CA ASN A 198 12.98 -1.66 4.75
C ASN A 198 12.84 -1.99 3.25
N PRO A 199 13.72 -1.46 2.39
CA PRO A 199 13.64 -1.71 0.96
C PRO A 199 13.95 -3.18 0.67
N CYS A 200 13.44 -3.72 -0.43
CA CYS A 200 13.65 -5.14 -0.73
C CYS A 200 15.10 -5.48 -1.06
N CYS A 201 15.83 -4.51 -1.60
CA CYS A 201 16.93 -4.83 -2.50
C CYS A 201 18.09 -3.82 -2.45
N GLU A 202 17.97 -2.74 -1.66
CA GLU A 202 19.02 -1.73 -1.56
C GLU A 202 19.45 -1.59 -0.11
N ARG A 203 20.59 -2.21 0.23
CA ARG A 203 21.27 -1.86 1.48
C ARG A 203 21.74 -0.42 1.32
N MET A 204 21.27 0.47 2.17
CA MET A 204 21.77 1.84 2.22
C MET A 204 23.21 1.81 2.74
N ASP A 205 24.15 1.63 1.83
CA ASP A 205 25.56 1.90 2.10
C ASP A 205 25.74 3.42 2.02
N PHE A 206 25.37 4.10 3.09
CA PHE A 206 25.62 5.53 3.23
C PHE A 206 27.11 5.83 3.34
N ILE A 207 27.92 4.87 3.78
CA ILE A 207 29.35 5.06 3.93
C ILE A 207 30.03 4.82 2.59
N ASP A 208 30.62 5.87 2.03
CA ASP A 208 31.40 5.77 0.79
C ASP A 208 32.73 5.07 1.08
N LYS A 209 33.44 5.57 2.10
CA LYS A 209 34.80 5.13 2.40
C LYS A 209 35.18 5.39 3.85
N ILE A 210 35.94 4.45 4.42
CA ILE A 210 36.67 4.63 5.67
C ILE A 210 38.15 4.40 5.40
N ASP A 211 38.95 5.43 5.62
CA ASP A 211 40.38 5.41 5.36
C ASP A 211 41.18 5.82 6.59
N ARG A 212 42.31 5.15 6.80
CA ARG A 212 43.33 5.63 7.72
C ARG A 212 44.14 6.73 7.02
N THR A 213 44.08 7.96 7.54
CA THR A 213 44.79 9.12 6.98
C THR A 213 46.12 9.40 7.66
N GLY A 214 46.41 8.71 8.77
CA GLY A 214 47.66 8.76 9.51
C GLY A 214 47.74 7.68 10.60
N THR A 215 48.79 7.71 11.42
CA THR A 215 49.00 6.72 12.48
C THR A 215 47.92 6.77 13.57
N ASP A 216 47.35 7.95 13.80
CA ASP A 216 46.37 8.28 14.83
C ASP A 216 45.09 8.90 14.26
N SER A 217 44.82 8.72 12.96
CA SER A 217 43.69 9.36 12.28
C SER A 217 42.96 8.49 11.28
N ILE A 218 41.63 8.55 11.34
CA ILE A 218 40.71 7.85 10.44
C ILE A 218 39.73 8.88 9.86
N SER A 219 39.57 8.85 8.55
CA SER A 219 38.55 9.60 7.81
C SER A 219 37.39 8.68 7.46
N ILE A 220 36.16 9.15 7.69
CA ILE A 220 34.93 8.48 7.33
C ILE A 220 34.18 9.42 6.40
N SER A 221 33.83 8.95 5.21
CA SER A 221 33.11 9.72 4.19
C SER A 221 31.80 9.05 3.85
N MET A 222 30.81 9.88 3.53
CA MET A 222 29.44 9.47 3.29
C MET A 222 29.01 9.80 1.86
N LYS A 223 28.23 8.90 1.27
CA LYS A 223 27.54 9.03 0.00
C LYS A 223 26.04 8.92 0.25
N ALA A 224 25.47 9.98 0.81
CA ALA A 224 24.01 10.06 0.95
C ALA A 224 23.41 10.80 -0.24
N ASP A 225 22.57 10.11 -1.00
CA ASP A 225 21.76 10.74 -2.03
C ASP A 225 20.48 11.31 -1.39
N GLN A 226 20.51 12.59 -1.01
CA GLN A 226 19.35 13.27 -0.43
C GLN A 226 18.17 13.35 -1.41
N ASP A 227 18.44 13.41 -2.71
CA ASP A 227 17.42 13.54 -3.76
C ASP A 227 16.71 12.21 -4.03
N LYS A 228 17.41 11.10 -3.80
CA LYS A 228 16.82 9.75 -3.88
C LYS A 228 15.89 9.44 -2.71
N TYR A 229 16.07 10.10 -1.56
CA TYR A 229 15.29 9.82 -0.35
C TYR A 229 14.73 11.09 0.34
N PRO A 230 13.95 11.94 -0.37
CA PRO A 230 13.45 13.20 0.16
C PRO A 230 12.46 13.00 1.33
N GLU A 231 11.92 11.79 1.48
CA GLU A 231 10.93 11.44 2.51
C GLU A 231 11.53 10.97 3.84
N LEU A 232 12.87 10.82 3.93
CA LEU A 232 13.59 10.48 5.17
C LEU A 232 13.72 11.70 6.10
N ALA A 233 12.60 12.36 6.39
CA ALA A 233 12.49 13.26 7.52
C ALA A 233 11.91 12.47 8.70
N PRO A 234 12.45 12.59 9.93
CA PRO A 234 13.73 13.21 10.26
C PRO A 234 14.90 12.36 9.75
N ARG A 235 15.95 13.05 9.29
CA ARG A 235 17.19 12.45 8.76
C ARG A 235 17.85 11.54 9.81
N PRO A 236 18.54 10.47 9.38
CA PRO A 236 19.24 9.60 10.32
C PRO A 236 20.34 10.38 11.03
N VAL A 237 20.51 10.09 12.32
CA VAL A 237 21.66 10.51 13.12
C VAL A 237 22.65 9.35 13.15
N PHE A 238 23.90 9.63 12.85
CA PHE A 238 24.96 8.63 12.85
C PHE A 238 25.64 8.54 14.20
N PHE A 239 25.94 7.30 14.59
CA PHE A 239 26.70 6.96 15.77
C PHE A 239 27.96 6.25 15.33
N ILE A 240 29.11 6.80 15.71
CA ILE A 240 30.42 6.25 15.37
C ILE A 240 31.03 5.74 16.67
N SER A 241 31.31 4.45 16.72
CA SER A 241 32.04 3.84 17.83
C SER A 241 33.37 3.28 17.36
N VAL A 242 34.42 3.55 18.12
CA VAL A 242 35.77 3.07 17.85
C VAL A 242 36.22 2.25 19.05
N ASN A 243 36.52 0.96 18.83
CA ASN A 243 36.87 0.01 19.88
C ASN A 243 35.84 -0.01 21.04
N GLY A 244 34.56 0.22 20.73
CA GLY A 244 33.47 0.28 21.71
C GLY A 244 33.28 1.62 22.43
N LYS A 245 34.11 2.64 22.15
CA LYS A 245 33.96 4.00 22.68
C LYS A 245 33.19 4.89 21.70
N ASP A 246 32.30 5.74 22.21
CA ASP A 246 31.47 6.61 21.38
C ASP A 246 32.26 7.86 20.93
N LEU A 247 32.59 7.92 19.63
CA LEU A 247 33.24 9.06 18.99
C LEU A 247 32.30 9.74 17.98
N SER A 248 30.98 9.71 18.21
CA SER A 248 29.99 10.23 17.27
C SER A 248 30.07 11.74 17.05
N ASN A 249 30.42 12.50 18.10
CA ASN A 249 30.57 13.96 18.06
C ASN A 249 31.44 14.43 19.25
N MET A 250 31.88 15.70 19.24
CA MET A 250 32.78 16.22 20.27
C MET A 250 32.17 16.19 21.68
N SER A 251 30.84 16.29 21.80
CA SER A 251 30.17 16.24 23.10
C SER A 251 30.21 14.83 23.71
N SER A 252 30.01 13.78 22.92
CA SER A 252 30.15 12.37 23.32
C SER A 252 31.58 12.04 23.77
N ILE A 253 32.57 12.53 23.03
CA ILE A 253 33.99 12.36 23.33
C ILE A 253 34.33 12.96 24.69
N ARG A 254 33.94 14.23 24.91
CA ARG A 254 34.17 14.94 26.18
C ARG A 254 33.43 14.30 27.34
N ALA A 255 32.20 13.82 27.13
CA ALA A 255 31.41 13.17 28.16
C ALA A 255 32.07 11.87 28.68
N GLN A 256 32.82 11.18 27.83
CA GLN A 256 33.60 9.99 28.21
C GLN A 256 35.01 10.32 28.72
N GLY A 257 35.41 11.60 28.74
CA GLY A 257 36.75 12.02 29.16
C GLY A 257 37.87 11.56 28.23
N LEU A 258 37.56 11.36 26.95
CA LEU A 258 38.53 10.90 25.94
C LEU A 258 39.38 12.08 25.44
N ALA A 259 40.62 11.77 25.04
CA ALA A 259 41.56 12.74 24.48
C ALA A 259 41.44 12.89 22.95
N ASP A 260 40.57 12.08 22.34
CA ASP A 260 40.29 12.10 20.90
C ASP A 260 39.60 13.40 20.48
N THR A 261 39.62 13.67 19.18
CA THR A 261 39.00 14.82 18.56
C THR A 261 38.28 14.38 17.28
N ILE A 262 37.23 15.11 16.94
CA ILE A 262 36.46 14.91 15.70
C ILE A 262 36.31 16.24 14.98
N ASP A 263 36.49 16.21 13.66
CA ASP A 263 36.31 17.35 12.77
C ASP A 263 35.44 16.93 11.58
N PRO A 264 34.26 17.54 11.35
CA PRO A 264 33.63 18.62 12.12
C PRO A 264 33.13 18.18 13.52
N LEU A 265 32.96 19.14 14.43
CA LEU A 265 32.64 18.90 15.85
C LEU A 265 31.27 18.21 16.05
N GLU A 266 30.33 18.48 15.14
CA GLU A 266 28.99 17.93 15.12
C GLU A 266 28.97 16.45 14.76
N GLY A 267 30.05 15.95 14.16
CA GLY A 267 30.16 14.58 13.67
C GLY A 267 29.59 14.39 12.27
N LEU A 268 29.27 13.14 11.94
CA LEU A 268 28.87 12.77 10.58
C LEU A 268 27.42 13.16 10.35
N LEU A 269 27.19 14.01 9.35
CA LEU A 269 25.86 14.51 8.99
C LEU A 269 25.28 13.72 7.83
N PHE A 270 23.95 13.66 7.74
CA PHE A 270 23.26 13.11 6.58
C PHE A 270 23.30 14.09 5.38
N ALA A 271 24.45 14.24 4.75
CA ALA A 271 24.64 15.00 3.51
C ALA A 271 25.62 14.35 2.52
N ASP A 272 25.36 14.54 1.23
CA ASP A 272 26.29 14.09 0.20
C ASP A 272 27.68 14.69 0.44
N GLN A 273 28.72 13.86 0.29
CA GLN A 273 30.12 14.21 0.56
C GLN A 273 30.41 14.64 2.01
N SER A 274 29.49 14.42 2.96
CA SER A 274 29.78 14.63 4.38
C SER A 274 30.93 13.71 4.79
N SER A 275 31.91 14.27 5.49
CA SER A 275 33.04 13.50 6.02
C SER A 275 33.38 13.96 7.43
N VAL A 276 33.95 13.03 8.19
CA VAL A 276 34.53 13.31 9.50
C VAL A 276 35.92 12.74 9.58
N ILE A 277 36.78 13.42 10.32
CA ILE A 277 38.11 12.96 10.66
C ILE A 277 38.17 12.78 12.18
N LEU A 278 38.43 11.55 12.59
CA LEU A 278 38.71 11.19 13.96
C LEU A 278 40.22 11.21 14.18
N LYS A 279 40.69 11.85 15.25
CA LYS A 279 42.11 11.84 15.63
C LYS A 279 42.27 11.58 17.12
N GLY A 280 43.19 10.69 17.49
CA GLY A 280 43.53 10.49 18.89
C GLY A 280 44.02 9.10 19.26
N PRO A 281 44.23 8.86 20.56
CA PRO A 281 44.80 7.61 21.06
C PRO A 281 43.94 6.38 20.76
N ASP A 282 42.62 6.51 20.77
CA ASP A 282 41.71 5.38 20.55
C ASP A 282 41.58 4.98 19.07
N VAL A 283 42.00 5.88 18.19
CA VAL A 283 42.09 5.71 16.74
C VAL A 283 43.48 5.19 16.32
N SER A 284 44.48 5.30 17.19
CA SER A 284 45.86 4.90 16.93
C SER A 284 46.00 3.41 16.60
N ASN A 285 46.84 3.09 15.61
CA ASN A 285 47.21 1.70 15.29
C ASN A 285 48.39 1.16 16.11
N SER A 286 48.95 1.96 17.03
CA SER A 286 50.13 1.57 17.81
C SER A 286 49.91 0.36 18.72
N SER A 287 48.66 0.06 19.07
CA SER A 287 48.26 -1.01 19.99
C SER A 287 47.55 -2.20 19.32
N GLY A 288 47.31 -2.16 18.01
CA GLY A 288 46.61 -3.22 17.28
C GLY A 288 45.62 -2.70 16.23
N PRO A 289 44.80 -3.59 15.65
CA PRO A 289 43.77 -3.20 14.69
C PRO A 289 42.67 -2.36 15.37
N CYS A 290 42.17 -1.36 14.64
CA CYS A 290 41.11 -0.48 15.12
C CYS A 290 39.76 -0.97 14.57
N TYR A 291 38.77 -1.12 15.44
CA TYR A 291 37.43 -1.53 15.04
C TYR A 291 36.50 -0.34 15.04
N VAL A 292 36.03 0.05 13.86
CA VAL A 292 35.08 1.16 13.67
C VAL A 292 33.71 0.57 13.37
N ASN A 293 32.75 0.84 14.24
CA ASN A 293 31.34 0.49 14.03
C ASN A 293 30.53 1.77 13.86
N ILE A 294 29.90 1.88 12.69
CA ILE A 294 28.99 2.98 12.37
C ILE A 294 27.58 2.43 12.43
N SER A 295 26.72 3.14 13.15
CA SER A 295 25.31 2.83 13.24
C SER A 295 24.47 4.08 13.01
N GLU A 296 23.20 3.89 12.68
CA GLU A 296 22.26 4.98 12.45
C GLU A 296 21.06 4.87 13.36
N LYS A 297 20.47 6.02 13.69
CA LYS A 297 19.20 6.11 14.38
C LYS A 297 18.31 7.14 13.70
N PHE A 298 17.11 6.72 13.32
CA PHE A 298 16.02 7.64 12.99
C PHE A 298 15.27 7.97 14.30
N SER A 299 14.76 9.19 14.46
CA SER A 299 14.14 9.75 15.69
C SER A 299 13.50 8.74 16.68
N LYS A 300 12.61 7.86 16.19
CA LYS A 300 11.87 6.88 17.00
C LYS A 300 12.36 5.44 16.87
N ARG A 301 13.39 5.18 16.08
CA ARG A 301 13.87 3.83 15.74
C ARG A 301 14.97 3.35 16.67
N ALA A 302 15.11 2.03 16.76
CA ALA A 302 16.27 1.40 17.36
C ALA A 302 17.52 1.71 16.52
N VAL A 303 18.68 1.75 17.19
CA VAL A 303 19.97 1.93 16.52
C VAL A 303 20.24 0.73 15.61
N ARG A 304 20.49 0.97 14.32
CA ARG A 304 20.81 -0.07 13.35
C ARG A 304 22.30 -0.01 12.98
N PRO A 305 23.06 -1.11 13.08
CA PRO A 305 24.44 -1.13 12.63
C PRO A 305 24.48 -1.03 11.10
N LEU A 306 25.21 -0.04 10.59
CA LEU A 306 25.45 0.13 9.15
C LEU A 306 26.62 -0.75 8.73
N ALA A 307 27.74 -0.63 9.43
CA ALA A 307 28.94 -1.35 9.07
C ALA A 307 29.93 -1.49 10.22
N ASN A 308 30.68 -2.59 10.18
CA ASN A 308 31.79 -2.91 11.09
C ASN A 308 33.05 -3.03 10.25
N TYR A 309 33.99 -2.13 10.47
CA TYR A 309 35.26 -2.09 9.75
C TYR A 309 36.42 -2.42 10.68
N ARG A 310 37.39 -3.14 10.11
CA ARG A 310 38.71 -3.32 10.71
C ARG A 310 39.67 -2.44 9.92
N VAL A 311 40.21 -1.42 10.58
CA VAL A 311 41.03 -0.33 10.00
C VAL A 311 42.40 -0.27 10.66
#